data_AF-A0A9C8NW22-F1
#
_entry.id   AF-A0A9C8NW22-F1
#
_cell.length_a   1.000
_cell.length_b   1.000
_cell.length_c   1.000
_cell.angle_alpha   90.00
_cell.angle_beta   90.00
_cell.angle_gamma   90.00
#
_symmetry.space_group_name_H-M   'P 1'
#
loop_
_entity.id
_entity.type
_entity.pdbx_description
1 polymer ?
#
loop_
_entity_poly.entity_id
_entity_poly.type
_entity_poly.pdbx_seq_one_letter_code
_entity_poly.pdbx_strand_id
1 'polypeptide(L)'
;MDGFRTIRVIKRDGSAEPFDETKLAAAMWMAMRDRQGEYEDARELARAVRCFLHRVDWPCVASAAVFEMTIKIMRRIQLRRAAAAMETHRQRRKLRRKRLRVIHDGGRMTVWDKSWLAELAKGSWRLLPRTARILAGEIERELLAERRRWIDRGDVINRLNERVVEYGLADAVPVSPPAPQT
;
A
#
# COMPACT_ATOMS: atom_id res chain seq x y z
N MET A 1 19.13 -3.05 -24.62
CA MET A 1 18.05 -2.85 -23.65
C MET A 1 17.39 -4.18 -23.42
N ASP A 2 17.71 -4.85 -22.31
CA ASP A 2 17.19 -6.18 -22.02
C ASP A 2 15.66 -6.11 -21.84
N GLY A 3 14.94 -6.77 -22.75
CA GLY A 3 13.48 -6.85 -22.79
C GLY A 3 12.90 -7.73 -21.69
N PHE A 4 13.25 -7.48 -20.43
CA PHE A 4 12.67 -8.20 -19.31
C PHE A 4 11.17 -7.91 -19.25
N ARG A 5 10.36 -8.96 -19.42
CA ARG A 5 8.91 -8.90 -19.25
C ARG A 5 8.57 -8.31 -17.89
N THR A 6 7.64 -7.36 -17.85
CA THR A 6 7.19 -6.74 -16.60
C THR A 6 6.53 -7.78 -15.70
N ILE A 7 7.11 -8.05 -14.53
CA ILE A 7 6.50 -8.91 -13.52
C ILE A 7 5.29 -8.20 -12.92
N ARG A 8 4.15 -8.89 -12.86
CA ARG A 8 2.90 -8.42 -12.24
C ARG A 8 2.75 -9.07 -10.86
N VAL A 9 2.38 -8.27 -9.88
CA VAL A 9 2.08 -8.73 -8.52
C VAL A 9 0.57 -8.69 -8.29
N ILE A 10 -0.02 -9.85 -8.00
CA ILE A 10 -1.43 -9.99 -7.65
C ILE A 10 -1.63 -9.64 -6.18
N LYS A 11 -2.40 -8.59 -5.93
CA LYS A 11 -2.79 -8.16 -4.59
C LYS A 11 -3.91 -9.06 -4.05
N ARG A 12 -4.16 -8.94 -2.75
CA ARG A 12 -5.21 -9.70 -2.04
C ARG A 12 -6.63 -9.43 -2.57
N ASP A 13 -6.87 -8.23 -3.08
CA ASP A 13 -8.14 -7.82 -3.68
C ASP A 13 -8.30 -8.30 -5.14
N GLY A 14 -7.40 -9.17 -5.62
CA GLY A 14 -7.38 -9.68 -7.00
C GLY A 14 -6.77 -8.71 -8.01
N SER A 15 -6.66 -7.43 -7.67
CA SER A 15 -6.06 -6.46 -8.60
C SER A 15 -4.55 -6.65 -8.71
N ALA A 16 -3.99 -6.22 -9.84
CA ALA A 16 -2.59 -6.45 -10.18
C ALA A 16 -1.83 -5.12 -10.38
N GLU A 17 -0.58 -5.08 -9.92
CA GLU A 17 0.33 -3.94 -10.11
C GLU A 17 1.69 -4.44 -10.60
N PRO A 18 2.51 -3.60 -11.27
CA PRO A 18 3.90 -3.97 -11.56
C PRO A 18 4.67 -4.29 -10.27
N PHE A 19 5.61 -5.23 -10.34
CA PHE A 19 6.57 -5.45 -9.26
C PHE A 19 7.38 -4.18 -9.03
N ASP A 20 7.37 -3.70 -7.79
CA ASP A 20 8.04 -2.47 -7.39
C ASP A 20 9.18 -2.82 -6.43
N GLU A 21 10.40 -2.81 -6.97
CA GLU A 21 11.62 -3.12 -6.22
C GLU A 21 11.85 -2.14 -5.07
N THR A 22 11.62 -0.84 -5.31
CA THR A 22 11.75 0.22 -4.30
C THR A 22 10.78 0.01 -3.14
N LYS A 23 9.54 -0.37 -3.43
CA LYS A 23 8.54 -0.69 -2.40
C LYS A 23 8.94 -1.90 -1.57
N LEU A 24 9.53 -2.93 -2.19
CA LEU A 24 10.01 -4.10 -1.45
C LEU A 24 11.23 -3.75 -0.59
N ALA A 25 12.19 -3.01 -1.14
CA ALA A 25 13.37 -2.53 -0.43
C ALA A 25 12.98 -1.68 0.79
N ALA A 26 12.06 -0.73 0.64
CA ALA A 26 11.56 0.07 1.75
C ALA A 26 10.90 -0.80 2.84
N ALA A 27 10.16 -1.84 2.47
CA ALA A 27 9.55 -2.75 3.43
C ALA A 27 10.59 -3.60 4.18
N MET A 28 11.64 -4.06 3.50
CA MET A 28 12.77 -4.79 4.10
C MET A 28 13.57 -3.87 5.04
N TRP A 29 13.95 -2.67 4.58
CA TRP A 29 14.69 -1.68 5.35
C TRP A 29 13.98 -1.29 6.64
N MET A 30 12.67 -1.05 6.59
CA MET A 30 11.86 -0.76 7.78
C MET A 30 11.93 -1.86 8.85
N ALA A 31 12.17 -3.11 8.46
CA ALA A 31 12.35 -4.23 9.39
C ALA A 31 13.81 -4.45 9.81
N MET A 32 14.77 -3.89 9.07
CA MET A 32 16.21 -3.95 9.34
C MET A 32 16.73 -2.75 10.13
N ARG A 33 16.02 -1.61 10.13
CA ARG A 33 16.51 -0.33 10.67
C ARG A 33 16.94 -0.35 12.14
N ASP A 34 16.33 -1.20 12.98
CA ASP A 34 16.67 -1.31 14.41
C ASP A 34 18.04 -2.02 14.64
N ARG A 35 18.78 -2.33 13.57
CA ARG A 35 20.02 -3.12 13.56
C ARG A 35 21.16 -2.48 12.75
N GLN A 36 21.08 -1.19 12.46
CA GLN A 36 22.03 -0.51 11.55
C GLN A 36 22.02 -1.08 10.11
N GLY A 37 20.97 -1.83 9.72
CA GLY A 37 20.85 -2.29 8.35
C GLY A 37 20.70 -1.10 7.41
N GLU A 38 21.55 -1.04 6.39
CA GLU A 38 21.53 0.06 5.44
C GLU A 38 20.37 -0.11 4.45
N TYR A 39 19.90 1.00 3.89
CA TYR A 39 18.87 0.94 2.85
C TYR A 39 19.41 0.21 1.60
N GLU A 40 20.71 0.31 1.33
CA GLU A 40 21.34 -0.35 0.18
C GLU A 40 21.30 -1.89 0.30
N ASP A 41 21.52 -2.45 1.49
CA ASP A 41 21.34 -3.89 1.73
C ASP A 41 19.92 -4.34 1.38
N ALA A 42 18.91 -3.56 1.78
CA ALA A 42 17.52 -3.87 1.50
C ALA A 42 17.21 -3.77 -0.01
N ARG A 43 17.86 -2.85 -0.74
CA ARG A 43 17.74 -2.75 -2.20
C ARG A 43 18.36 -3.94 -2.90
N GLU A 44 19.55 -4.36 -2.52
CA GLU A 44 20.21 -5.53 -3.11
C GLU A 44 19.41 -6.81 -2.86
N LEU A 45 18.80 -6.97 -1.67
CA LEU A 45 17.89 -8.09 -1.40
C LEU A 45 16.61 -8.02 -2.25
N ALA A 46 16.02 -6.83 -2.43
CA ALA A 46 14.85 -6.65 -3.28
C ALA A 46 15.17 -6.95 -4.75
N ARG A 47 16.34 -6.51 -5.23
CA ARG A 47 16.87 -6.82 -6.56
C ARG A 47 17.09 -8.32 -6.74
N ALA A 48 17.63 -9.02 -5.74
CA ALA A 48 17.79 -10.47 -5.78
C ALA A 48 16.44 -11.19 -5.94
N VAL A 49 15.37 -10.72 -5.28
CA VAL A 49 14.01 -11.24 -5.49
C VAL A 49 13.55 -11.02 -6.93
N ARG A 50 13.77 -9.83 -7.51
CA ARG A 50 13.44 -9.55 -8.91
C ARG A 50 14.19 -10.46 -9.88
N CYS A 51 15.51 -10.60 -9.70
CA CYS A 51 16.35 -11.48 -10.52
C CYS A 51 15.86 -12.93 -10.44
N PHE A 52 15.49 -13.41 -9.24
CA PHE A 52 14.92 -14.74 -9.07
C PHE A 52 13.61 -14.90 -9.86
N LEU A 53 12.69 -13.94 -9.73
CA LEU A 53 11.39 -13.97 -10.43
C LEU A 53 11.55 -13.99 -11.96
N HIS A 54 12.51 -13.23 -12.50
CA HIS A 54 12.84 -13.29 -13.93
C HIS A 54 13.44 -14.65 -14.33
N ARG A 55 14.38 -15.17 -13.53
CA ARG A 55 15.06 -16.44 -13.83
C ARG A 55 14.10 -17.62 -13.91
N VAL A 56 13.06 -17.63 -13.07
CA VAL A 56 12.04 -18.70 -13.07
C VAL A 56 10.85 -18.40 -14.00
N ASP A 57 10.97 -17.38 -14.86
CA ASP A 57 9.94 -16.88 -15.78
C ASP A 57 8.54 -16.82 -15.14
N TRP A 58 8.43 -16.12 -13.99
CA TRP A 58 7.16 -15.97 -13.28
C TRP A 58 6.55 -14.59 -13.54
N PRO A 59 5.80 -14.40 -14.65
CA PRO A 59 5.30 -13.09 -15.06
C PRO A 59 4.22 -12.55 -14.13
N CYS A 60 3.58 -13.39 -13.32
CA CYS A 60 2.47 -13.04 -12.46
C CYS A 60 2.55 -13.78 -11.12
N VAL A 61 2.85 -13.05 -10.04
CA VAL A 61 3.13 -13.63 -8.72
C VAL A 61 2.21 -13.03 -7.65
N ALA A 62 1.70 -13.85 -6.74
CA ALA A 62 0.92 -13.32 -5.62
C ALA A 62 1.80 -12.48 -4.68
N SER A 63 1.28 -11.34 -4.21
CA SER A 63 1.94 -10.50 -3.19
C SER A 63 2.29 -11.29 -1.91
N ALA A 64 1.51 -12.32 -1.59
CA ALA A 64 1.82 -13.23 -0.50
C ALA A 64 3.06 -14.10 -0.76
N ALA A 65 3.23 -14.60 -1.98
CA ALA A 65 4.40 -15.37 -2.38
C ALA A 65 5.66 -14.50 -2.39
N VAL A 66 5.60 -13.27 -2.91
CA VAL A 66 6.71 -12.30 -2.84
C VAL A 66 7.16 -12.10 -1.40
N PHE A 67 6.20 -11.87 -0.49
CA PHE A 67 6.51 -11.74 0.93
C PHE A 67 7.16 -13.00 1.51
N GLU A 68 6.65 -14.18 1.21
CA GLU A 68 7.22 -15.44 1.70
C GLU A 68 8.65 -15.69 1.18
N MET A 69 8.90 -15.37 -0.09
CA MET A 69 10.26 -15.42 -0.66
C MET A 69 11.21 -14.48 0.08
N THR A 70 10.78 -13.24 0.33
CA THR A 70 11.54 -12.27 1.13
C THR A 70 11.87 -12.81 2.53
N ILE A 71 10.90 -13.35 3.25
CA ILE A 71 11.12 -13.93 4.59
C ILE A 71 12.11 -15.10 4.53
N LYS A 72 11.98 -15.98 3.53
CA LYS A 72 12.91 -17.11 3.34
C LYS A 72 14.34 -16.63 3.09
N ILE A 73 14.52 -15.64 2.22
CA ILE A 73 15.83 -15.05 1.91
C ILE A 73 16.43 -14.44 3.19
N MET A 74 15.69 -13.59 3.90
CA MET A 74 16.18 -12.95 5.13
C MET A 74 16.59 -13.97 6.19
N ARG A 75 15.82 -15.05 6.37
CA ARG A 75 16.18 -16.13 7.31
C ARG A 75 17.45 -16.86 6.86
N ARG A 76 17.62 -17.11 5.55
CA ARG A 76 18.78 -17.80 4.98
C ARG A 76 20.08 -17.03 5.20
N ILE A 77 20.04 -15.70 5.14
CA ILE A 77 21.20 -14.81 5.40
C ILE A 77 21.30 -14.38 6.86
N GLN A 78 20.71 -15.13 7.78
CA GLN A 78 20.72 -14.90 9.23
C GLN A 78 20.09 -13.57 9.72
N LEU A 79 19.34 -12.86 8.88
CA LEU A 79 18.50 -11.71 9.28
C LEU A 79 17.18 -12.17 9.94
N ARG A 80 17.25 -13.18 10.82
CA ARG A 80 16.07 -13.86 11.42
C ARG A 80 15.14 -12.91 12.16
N ARG A 81 15.69 -11.97 12.93
CA ARG A 81 14.89 -11.01 13.69
C ARG A 81 14.22 -9.95 12.80
N ALA A 82 14.87 -9.52 11.71
CA ALA A 82 14.26 -8.62 10.73
C ALA A 82 13.13 -9.33 9.95
N ALA A 83 13.33 -10.61 9.60
CA ALA A 83 12.26 -11.44 9.04
C ALA A 83 11.05 -11.54 10.01
N ALA A 84 11.30 -11.80 11.29
CA ALA A 84 10.25 -11.82 12.31
C ALA A 84 9.55 -10.46 12.48
N ALA A 85 10.29 -9.35 12.36
CA ALA A 85 9.74 -8.00 12.39
C ALA A 85 8.81 -7.74 11.18
N MET A 86 9.21 -8.15 9.97
CA MET A 86 8.34 -8.08 8.78
C MET A 86 7.05 -8.90 8.94
N GLU A 87 7.15 -10.13 9.44
CA GLU A 87 5.99 -10.98 9.74
C GLU A 87 5.06 -10.32 10.74
N THR A 88 5.62 -9.85 11.86
CA THR A 88 4.88 -9.14 12.89
C THR A 88 4.18 -7.91 12.33
N HIS A 89 4.87 -7.11 11.52
CA HIS A 89 4.29 -5.94 10.86
C HIS A 89 3.12 -6.32 9.94
N ARG A 90 3.31 -7.34 9.07
CA ARG A 90 2.26 -7.83 8.15
C ARG A 90 1.04 -8.33 8.91
N GLN A 91 1.23 -9.11 9.98
CA GLN A 91 0.13 -9.62 10.81
C GLN A 91 -0.59 -8.49 11.55
N ARG A 92 0.15 -7.57 12.17
CA ARG A 92 -0.44 -6.39 12.83
C ARG A 92 -1.28 -5.57 11.85
N ARG A 93 -0.76 -5.28 10.65
CA ARG A 93 -1.50 -4.54 9.61
C ARG A 93 -2.75 -5.30 9.16
N LYS A 94 -2.64 -6.62 8.93
CA LYS A 94 -3.76 -7.48 8.55
C LYS A 94 -4.86 -7.47 9.62
N LEU A 95 -4.50 -7.61 10.89
CA LEU A 95 -5.46 -7.59 12.00
C LEU A 95 -6.11 -6.22 12.18
N ARG A 96 -5.34 -5.13 12.13
CA ARG A 96 -5.88 -3.78 12.26
C ARG A 96 -6.86 -3.45 11.13
N ARG A 97 -6.52 -3.76 9.87
CA ARG A 97 -7.45 -3.62 8.73
C ARG A 97 -8.71 -4.45 8.89
N LYS A 98 -8.59 -5.70 9.36
CA LYS A 98 -9.75 -6.56 9.63
C LYS A 98 -10.66 -6.03 10.74
N ARG A 99 -10.15 -5.18 11.64
CA ARG A 99 -10.91 -4.61 12.75
C ARG A 99 -11.49 -3.24 12.43
N LEU A 100 -10.83 -2.46 11.57
CA LEU A 100 -11.31 -1.15 11.15
C LEU A 100 -12.59 -1.29 10.32
N ARG A 101 -13.62 -0.55 10.72
CA ARG A 101 -14.93 -0.45 10.06
C ARG A 101 -15.15 0.97 9.60
N VAL A 102 -15.78 1.13 8.44
CA VAL A 102 -16.26 2.42 7.95
C VAL A 102 -17.77 2.46 8.13
N ILE A 103 -18.26 3.48 8.81
CA ILE A 103 -19.69 3.75 9.00
C ILE A 103 -20.13 4.64 7.82
N HIS A 104 -21.17 4.22 7.11
CA HIS A 104 -21.77 4.96 6.01
C HIS A 104 -23.05 5.65 6.47
N ASP A 105 -23.51 6.61 5.66
CA ASP A 105 -24.84 7.21 5.79
C ASP A 105 -25.92 6.12 5.87
N GLY A 106 -26.86 6.30 6.80
CA GLY A 106 -27.88 5.28 7.09
C GLY A 106 -27.41 4.13 8.00
N GLY A 107 -26.24 4.26 8.65
CA GLY A 107 -25.77 3.32 9.69
C GLY A 107 -25.17 2.02 9.17
N ARG A 108 -25.09 1.83 7.84
CA ARG A 108 -24.45 0.66 7.24
C ARG A 108 -22.96 0.65 7.58
N MET A 109 -22.42 -0.51 7.98
CA MET A 109 -21.00 -0.67 8.31
C MET A 109 -20.31 -1.60 7.31
N THR A 110 -19.13 -1.20 6.81
CA THR A 110 -18.29 -2.05 5.97
C THR A 110 -16.89 -2.21 6.55
N VAL A 111 -16.13 -3.21 6.09
CA VAL A 111 -14.71 -3.36 6.45
C VAL A 111 -13.90 -2.33 5.68
N TRP A 112 -12.88 -1.76 6.32
CA TRP A 112 -11.94 -0.87 5.64
C TRP A 112 -11.38 -1.46 4.35
N ASP A 113 -11.58 -0.74 3.25
CA ASP A 113 -10.97 -1.01 1.96
C ASP A 113 -10.22 0.24 1.46
N LYS A 114 -8.89 0.12 1.36
CA LYS A 114 -8.04 1.19 0.81
C LYS A 114 -8.29 1.40 -0.68
N SER A 115 -8.66 0.35 -1.41
CA SER A 115 -8.88 0.44 -2.86
C SER A 115 -10.08 1.36 -3.16
N TRP A 116 -11.15 1.27 -2.38
CA TRP A 116 -12.24 2.26 -2.41
C TRP A 116 -11.75 3.71 -2.30
N LEU A 117 -10.91 4.03 -1.32
CA LEU A 117 -10.42 5.39 -1.13
C LEU A 117 -9.53 5.87 -2.28
N ALA A 118 -8.69 4.99 -2.82
CA ALA A 118 -7.86 5.31 -3.98
C ALA A 118 -8.72 5.55 -5.25
N GLU A 119 -9.77 4.76 -5.45
CA GLU A 119 -10.70 4.96 -6.58
C GLU A 119 -11.52 6.24 -6.43
N LEU A 120 -11.95 6.58 -5.20
CA LEU A 120 -12.57 7.86 -4.90
C LEU A 120 -11.64 9.03 -5.26
N ALA A 121 -10.37 8.96 -4.83
CA ALA A 121 -9.39 10.01 -5.11
C ALA A 121 -9.14 10.19 -6.62
N LYS A 122 -9.11 9.10 -7.38
CA LYS A 122 -9.01 9.13 -8.86
C LYS A 122 -10.23 9.77 -9.49
N GLY A 123 -11.44 9.41 -9.05
CA GLY A 123 -12.68 9.90 -9.64
C GLY A 123 -12.94 11.37 -9.35
N SER A 124 -12.77 11.78 -8.09
CA SER A 124 -13.12 13.13 -7.63
C SER A 124 -12.11 14.21 -8.04
N TRP A 125 -10.81 13.90 -8.08
CA TRP A 125 -9.75 14.89 -8.41
C TRP A 125 -8.93 14.52 -9.66
N ARG A 126 -9.36 13.52 -10.43
CA ARG A 126 -8.65 13.02 -11.63
C ARG A 126 -7.18 12.67 -11.38
N LEU A 127 -6.84 12.26 -10.15
CA LEU A 127 -5.46 11.94 -9.80
C LEU A 127 -4.96 10.74 -10.58
N LEU A 128 -3.67 10.76 -10.92
CA LEU A 128 -3.00 9.58 -11.44
C LEU A 128 -3.12 8.41 -10.45
N PRO A 129 -3.24 7.15 -10.92
CA PRO A 129 -3.42 5.98 -10.05
C PRO A 129 -2.33 5.84 -8.97
N ARG A 130 -1.09 6.24 -9.28
CA ARG A 130 0.02 6.21 -8.33
C ARG A 130 -0.19 7.22 -7.20
N THR A 131 -0.51 8.47 -7.54
CA THR A 131 -0.76 9.56 -6.58
C THR A 131 -1.93 9.21 -5.66
N ALA A 132 -3.06 8.80 -6.22
CA ALA A 132 -4.23 8.36 -5.43
C ALA A 132 -3.90 7.24 -4.43
N ARG A 133 -3.04 6.29 -4.82
CA ARG A 133 -2.61 5.19 -3.94
C ARG A 133 -1.65 5.62 -2.84
N ILE A 134 -0.85 6.67 -3.07
CA ILE A 134 0.02 7.26 -2.05
C ILE A 134 -0.86 7.90 -0.97
N LEU A 135 -1.79 8.79 -1.36
CA LEU A 135 -2.70 9.48 -0.43
C LEU A 135 -3.56 8.49 0.36
N ALA A 136 -4.21 7.54 -0.32
CA ALA A 136 -4.99 6.50 0.36
C ALA A 136 -4.12 5.64 1.29
N GLY A 137 -2.83 5.48 0.96
CA GLY A 137 -1.86 4.79 1.80
C GLY A 137 -1.44 5.58 3.04
N GLU A 138 -1.43 6.90 2.98
CA GLU A 138 -1.14 7.81 4.10
C GLU A 138 -2.28 7.85 5.09
N ILE A 139 -3.48 8.13 4.59
CA ILE A 139 -4.70 8.13 5.39
C ILE A 139 -4.87 6.78 6.09
N GLU A 140 -4.67 5.67 5.38
CA GLU A 140 -4.68 4.36 6.03
C GLU A 140 -3.64 4.24 7.16
N ARG A 141 -2.42 4.76 7.00
CA ARG A 141 -1.41 4.70 8.07
C ARG A 141 -1.89 5.46 9.30
N GLU A 142 -2.47 6.64 9.13
CA GLU A 142 -3.05 7.44 10.21
C GLU A 142 -4.19 6.70 10.91
N LEU A 143 -5.16 6.21 10.15
CA LEU A 143 -6.30 5.47 10.69
C LEU A 143 -5.87 4.23 11.49
N LEU A 144 -4.86 3.51 11.00
CA LEU A 144 -4.32 2.35 11.71
C LEU A 144 -3.44 2.74 12.91
N ALA A 145 -3.00 3.99 13.02
CA ALA A 145 -2.25 4.52 14.15
C ALA A 145 -3.17 4.97 15.30
N GLU A 146 -4.34 5.53 14.99
CA GLU A 146 -5.33 6.04 15.96
C GLU A 146 -5.99 4.97 16.85
N ARG A 147 -5.79 3.68 16.53
CA ARG A 147 -6.36 2.53 17.27
C ARG A 147 -7.89 2.51 17.37
N ARG A 148 -8.61 3.35 16.61
CA ARG A 148 -10.07 3.33 16.50
C ARG A 148 -10.53 2.06 15.77
N ARG A 149 -11.69 1.51 16.17
CA ARG A 149 -12.31 0.35 15.51
C ARG A 149 -13.28 0.74 14.41
N TRP A 150 -13.81 1.95 14.46
CA TRP A 150 -14.78 2.50 13.53
C TRP A 150 -14.39 3.94 13.21
N ILE A 151 -14.67 4.34 11.97
CA ILE A 151 -14.55 5.71 11.51
C ILE A 151 -15.74 6.04 10.63
N ASP A 152 -16.22 7.28 10.72
CA ASP A 152 -17.25 7.78 9.84
C ASP A 152 -16.72 7.96 8.40
N ARG A 153 -17.56 7.69 7.40
CA ARG A 153 -17.16 7.86 6.00
C ARG A 153 -16.81 9.32 5.68
N GLY A 154 -17.58 10.27 6.21
CA GLY A 154 -17.34 11.70 6.08
C GLY A 154 -15.96 12.08 6.62
N ASP A 155 -15.56 11.56 7.78
CA ASP A 155 -14.22 11.78 8.34
C ASP A 155 -13.11 11.30 7.40
N VAL A 156 -13.27 10.12 6.77
CA VAL A 156 -12.28 9.61 5.81
C VAL A 156 -12.19 10.51 4.57
N ILE A 157 -13.33 11.00 4.08
CA ILE A 157 -13.39 11.89 2.92
C ILE A 157 -12.75 13.24 3.27
N ASN A 158 -13.04 13.81 4.43
CA ASN A 158 -12.47 15.07 4.88
C ASN A 158 -10.95 14.99 4.96
N ARG A 159 -10.39 13.92 5.53
CA ARG A 159 -8.94 13.69 5.53
C ARG A 159 -8.35 13.57 4.12
N LEU A 160 -9.09 12.96 3.19
CA LEU A 160 -8.64 12.91 1.80
C LEU A 160 -8.63 14.31 1.17
N ASN A 161 -9.67 15.11 1.39
CA ASN A 161 -9.75 16.50 0.93
C ASN A 161 -8.58 17.32 1.49
N GLU A 162 -8.34 17.23 2.80
CA GLU A 162 -7.24 17.90 3.50
C GLU A 162 -5.90 17.54 2.87
N ARG A 163 -5.63 16.24 2.64
CA ARG A 163 -4.38 15.79 2.01
C ARG A 163 -4.25 16.29 0.57
N VAL A 164 -5.33 16.23 -0.21
CA VAL A 164 -5.31 16.74 -1.59
C VAL A 164 -5.00 18.23 -1.63
N VAL A 165 -5.56 19.03 -0.72
CA VAL A 165 -5.26 20.47 -0.58
C VAL A 165 -3.82 20.69 -0.12
N GLU A 166 -3.36 19.98 0.92
CA GLU A 166 -2.01 20.08 1.47
C GLU A 166 -0.92 19.84 0.41
N TYR A 167 -1.14 18.88 -0.50
CA TYR A 167 -0.22 18.59 -1.59
C TYR A 167 -0.38 19.52 -2.81
N GLY A 168 -1.25 20.53 -2.75
CA GLY A 168 -1.55 21.42 -3.89
C GLY A 168 -2.20 20.70 -5.08
N LEU A 169 -2.89 19.58 -4.81
CA LEU A 169 -3.54 18.75 -5.83
C LEU A 169 -5.00 19.15 -6.06
N ALA A 170 -5.55 20.03 -5.21
CA ALA A 170 -6.94 20.49 -5.30
C ALA A 170 -7.20 21.41 -6.50
N ASP A 171 -6.20 22.22 -6.89
CA ASP A 171 -6.34 23.23 -7.95
C ASP A 171 -6.14 22.66 -9.36
N ALA A 172 -5.81 21.38 -9.48
CA ALA A 172 -5.54 20.75 -10.78
C ALA A 172 -6.81 20.45 -11.61
N VAL A 173 -8.03 20.55 -11.04
CA VAL A 173 -9.30 20.53 -11.78
C VAL A 173 -10.40 21.24 -10.98
N PRO A 174 -11.02 22.33 -11.47
CA PRO A 174 -12.20 22.90 -10.83
C PRO A 174 -13.37 21.90 -10.92
N VAL A 175 -13.86 21.44 -9.76
CA VAL A 175 -15.13 20.71 -9.68
C VAL A 175 -16.22 21.76 -9.52
N SER A 176 -16.95 22.07 -10.59
CA SER A 176 -18.18 22.86 -10.45
C SER A 176 -19.15 22.09 -9.53
N PRO A 177 -19.71 22.73 -8.49
CA PRO A 177 -20.75 22.10 -7.68
C PRO A 177 -21.96 21.75 -8.59
N PRO A 178 -22.69 20.66 -8.29
CA PRO A 178 -23.90 20.33 -9.04
C PRO A 178 -24.87 21.50 -8.98
N ALA A 179 -25.39 21.89 -10.15
CA ALA A 179 -26.35 22.97 -10.26
C ALA A 179 -27.57 22.72 -9.35
N PRO A 180 -28.14 23.76 -8.72
CA PRO A 180 -29.37 23.62 -7.97
C PRO A 180 -30.44 23.07 -8.92
N GLN A 181 -31.07 21.97 -8.52
CA GLN A 181 -32.25 21.45 -9.19
C GLN A 181 -33.37 22.45 -8.94
N THR A 182 -33.70 23.22 -9.97
CA THR A 182 -34.94 24.00 -10.08
C THR A 182 -36.14 23.08 -10.21
#